data_AF-A0A931AI64-F1
#
_entry.id   AF-A0A931AI64-F1
#
_cell.length_a   1.000
_cell.length_b   1.000
_cell.length_c   1.000
_cell.angle_alpha   90.00
_cell.angle_beta   90.00
_cell.angle_gamma   90.00
#
_symmetry.space_group_name_H-M   'P 1'
#
loop_
_entity.id
_entity.type
_entity.pdbx_description
1 polymer ?
#
loop_
_entity_poly.entity_id
_entity_poly.type
_entity_poly.pdbx_seq_one_letter_code
_entity_poly.pdbx_strand_id
1 'polypeptide(L)'
;MRERVEVPDGHKYCARCAEIKPRSEFGSNRANKDGATAYCLPCHNLVARENKIKRYGSERNYLLQYRYGITEDDFERMLARQGGLCAICRAVPGTFADHSHQTGQVRGVLCFNCNNGLGHFGDNLVLLELAALYLDGEILWPEFVILPERRGAEVVAPTRAYHLSQRYRLRHEDVERMVAAQHGLCVVCWDRPPEHVDHCHRTGDVRYALCLPCNTGIGQFRDDPWVVWRALAYVEATVEEFEEVEVSEEELRELIRAEEELRSDFYSRVTRVG
;
A
#
# COMPACT_ATOMS: atom_id res chain seq x y z
N MET A 1 4.80 27.99 -52.21
CA MET A 1 5.54 29.04 -51.48
C MET A 1 4.85 29.19 -50.14
N ARG A 2 5.47 28.85 -49.00
CA ARG A 2 4.83 29.10 -47.69
C ARG A 2 4.92 30.60 -47.42
N GLU A 3 3.79 31.27 -47.20
CA GLU A 3 3.77 32.68 -46.81
C GLU A 3 4.65 32.91 -45.59
N ARG A 4 5.48 33.94 -45.66
CA ARG A 4 6.44 34.27 -44.62
C ARG A 4 5.70 35.05 -43.55
N VAL A 5 5.36 34.39 -42.43
CA VAL A 5 4.74 35.05 -41.28
C VAL A 5 5.75 35.99 -40.63
N GLU A 6 5.43 37.28 -40.51
CA GLU A 6 6.23 38.23 -39.74
C GLU A 6 6.08 37.95 -38.25
N VAL A 7 7.19 37.75 -37.55
CA VAL A 7 7.23 37.41 -36.12
C VAL A 7 8.02 38.50 -35.38
N PRO A 8 7.43 39.20 -34.39
CA PRO A 8 8.13 40.20 -33.59
C PRO A 8 9.31 39.62 -32.81
N ASP A 9 10.27 40.48 -32.46
CA ASP A 9 11.38 40.09 -31.57
C ASP A 9 10.86 39.56 -30.23
N GLY A 10 11.53 38.53 -29.71
CA GLY A 10 11.11 37.84 -28.48
C GLY A 10 9.89 36.92 -28.64
N HIS A 11 9.29 36.83 -29.82
CA HIS A 11 8.16 35.94 -30.11
C HIS A 11 8.54 34.81 -31.06
N LYS A 12 7.69 33.78 -31.11
CA LYS A 12 7.80 32.66 -32.02
C LYS A 12 6.42 32.25 -32.52
N TYR A 13 6.33 31.90 -33.79
CA TYR A 13 5.12 31.35 -34.40
C TYR A 13 4.99 29.85 -34.11
N CYS A 14 3.84 29.42 -33.60
CA CYS A 14 3.52 28.01 -33.43
C CYS A 14 2.80 27.47 -34.67
N ALA A 15 3.43 26.55 -35.39
CA ALA A 15 2.86 25.97 -36.61
C ALA A 15 1.64 25.06 -36.38
N ARG A 16 1.28 24.75 -35.12
CA ARG A 16 0.13 23.90 -34.79
C ARG A 16 -1.13 24.71 -34.52
N CYS A 17 -1.08 25.71 -33.63
CA CYS A 17 -2.24 26.58 -33.35
C CYS A 17 -2.28 27.84 -34.23
N ALA A 18 -1.27 28.04 -35.09
CA ALA A 18 -1.14 29.21 -35.97
C ALA A 18 -1.10 30.56 -35.23
N GLU A 19 -0.68 30.57 -33.96
CA GLU A 19 -0.55 31.79 -33.16
C GLU A 19 0.93 32.19 -32.98
N ILE A 20 1.17 33.51 -32.92
CA ILE A 20 2.45 34.08 -32.50
C ILE A 20 2.41 34.26 -30.99
N LYS A 21 3.37 33.69 -30.27
CA LYS A 21 3.43 33.73 -28.80
C LYS A 21 4.81 34.15 -28.30
N PRO A 22 4.92 34.65 -27.07
CA PRO A 22 6.21 34.89 -26.42
C PRO A 22 7.08 33.63 -26.47
N ARG A 23 8.38 33.81 -26.69
CA ARG A 23 9.34 32.69 -26.75
C ARG A 23 9.39 31.88 -25.45
N SER A 24 9.01 32.47 -24.31
CA SER A 24 8.86 31.79 -23.02
C SER A 24 7.74 30.75 -22.98
N GLU A 25 6.78 30.80 -23.90
CA GLU A 25 5.72 29.79 -24.04
C GLU A 25 6.14 28.57 -24.88
N PHE A 26 7.44 28.46 -25.21
CA PHE A 26 8.00 27.32 -25.94
C PHE A 26 9.02 26.61 -25.06
N GLY A 27 9.03 25.28 -25.09
CA GLY A 27 10.04 24.48 -24.40
C GLY A 27 11.43 24.71 -24.99
N SER A 28 12.47 24.57 -24.18
CA SER A 28 13.86 24.66 -24.64
C SER A 28 14.28 23.40 -25.40
N ASN A 29 14.98 23.59 -26.52
CA ASN A 29 15.57 22.49 -27.28
C ASN A 29 16.84 22.98 -27.99
N ARG A 30 18.00 22.62 -27.44
CA ARG A 30 19.33 23.03 -27.95
C ARG A 30 19.66 22.47 -29.34
N ALA A 31 18.97 21.42 -29.78
CA ALA A 31 19.18 20.86 -31.11
C ALA A 31 18.57 21.73 -32.23
N ASN A 32 17.61 22.61 -31.90
CA ASN A 32 17.01 23.52 -32.87
C ASN A 32 17.85 24.79 -33.01
N LYS A 33 17.89 25.36 -34.23
CA LYS A 33 18.67 26.57 -34.55
C LYS A 33 18.35 27.76 -33.65
N ASP A 34 17.09 27.89 -33.24
CA ASP A 34 16.60 28.95 -32.36
C ASP A 34 16.50 28.51 -30.89
N GLY A 35 17.05 27.34 -30.52
CA GLY A 35 17.09 26.85 -29.14
C GLY A 35 15.72 26.55 -28.52
N ALA A 36 14.63 26.58 -29.28
CA ALA A 36 13.27 26.41 -28.80
C ALA A 36 12.52 25.33 -29.60
N THR A 37 11.60 24.63 -28.95
CA THR A 37 10.70 23.65 -29.58
C THR A 37 9.85 24.28 -30.69
N ALA A 38 9.40 23.48 -31.66
CA ALA A 38 8.65 23.95 -32.82
C ALA A 38 7.21 24.39 -32.47
N TYR A 39 6.65 23.87 -31.39
CA TYR A 39 5.30 24.16 -30.93
C TYR A 39 5.32 24.82 -29.56
N CYS A 40 4.32 25.66 -29.27
CA CYS A 40 4.13 26.18 -27.92
C CYS A 40 3.87 25.03 -26.94
N LEU A 41 4.14 25.23 -25.65
CA LEU A 41 4.03 24.21 -24.61
C LEU A 41 2.68 23.45 -24.63
N PRO A 42 1.50 24.11 -24.76
CA PRO A 42 0.23 23.41 -24.88
C PRO A 42 0.16 22.48 -26.11
N CYS A 43 0.55 23.01 -27.28
CA CYS A 43 0.57 22.24 -28.53
C CYS A 43 1.58 21.09 -28.48
N HIS A 44 2.72 21.30 -27.84
CA HIS A 44 3.73 20.28 -27.62
C HIS A 44 3.20 19.14 -26.75
N ASN A 45 2.51 19.46 -25.65
CA ASN A 45 1.87 18.45 -24.79
C ASN A 45 0.80 17.64 -25.53
N LEU A 46 -0.01 18.30 -26.37
CA LEU A 46 -0.98 17.62 -27.23
C LEU A 46 -0.28 16.67 -28.21
N VAL A 47 0.80 17.10 -28.88
CA VAL A 47 1.55 16.23 -29.82
C VAL A 47 2.16 15.06 -29.07
N ALA A 48 2.75 15.31 -27.89
CA ALA A 48 3.33 14.26 -27.07
C ALA A 48 2.28 13.20 -26.69
N ARG A 49 1.07 13.61 -26.31
CA ARG A 49 -0.05 12.70 -26.01
C ARG A 49 -0.49 11.92 -27.25
N GLU A 50 -0.66 12.57 -28.39
CA GLU A 50 -1.02 11.92 -29.65
C GLU A 50 0.02 10.90 -30.11
N ASN A 51 1.31 11.23 -29.99
CA ASN A 51 2.39 10.32 -30.34
C ASN A 51 2.43 9.09 -29.42
N LYS A 52 2.15 9.28 -28.11
CA LYS A 52 1.98 8.16 -27.18
C LYS A 52 0.82 7.26 -27.62
N ILE A 53 -0.35 7.83 -27.89
CA ILE A 53 -1.52 7.06 -28.36
C ILE A 53 -1.23 6.36 -29.69
N LYS A 54 -0.58 7.01 -30.65
CA LYS A 54 -0.22 6.39 -31.94
C LYS A 54 0.76 5.22 -31.77
N ARG A 55 1.73 5.33 -30.86
CA ARG A 55 2.77 4.32 -30.66
C ARG A 55 2.31 3.16 -29.79
N TYR A 56 1.50 3.44 -28.78
CA TYR A 56 1.10 2.47 -27.75
C TYR A 56 -0.39 2.12 -27.83
N GLY A 57 -1.16 2.66 -28.78
CA GLY A 57 -2.61 2.45 -28.91
C GLY A 57 -3.45 3.27 -27.92
N SER A 58 -3.01 3.40 -26.68
CA SER A 58 -3.71 4.16 -25.64
C SER A 58 -2.73 4.77 -24.61
N GLU A 59 -3.24 5.67 -23.77
CA GLU A 59 -2.50 6.20 -22.62
C GLU A 59 -2.32 5.14 -21.51
N ARG A 60 -3.29 4.24 -21.35
CA ARG A 60 -3.24 3.15 -20.36
C ARG A 60 -2.17 2.13 -20.72
N ASN A 61 -2.12 1.66 -21.96
CA ASN A 61 -1.11 0.72 -22.44
C ASN A 61 0.31 1.29 -22.31
N TYR A 62 0.49 2.58 -22.62
CA TYR A 62 1.77 3.26 -22.38
C TYR A 62 2.17 3.20 -20.90
N LEU A 63 1.26 3.52 -19.97
CA LEU A 63 1.56 3.51 -18.54
C LEU A 63 1.84 2.09 -18.01
N LEU A 64 1.09 1.09 -18.48
CA LEU A 64 1.31 -0.31 -18.10
C LEU A 64 2.68 -0.79 -18.56
N GLN A 65 3.06 -0.52 -19.81
CA GLN A 65 4.38 -0.90 -20.33
C GLN A 65 5.50 -0.17 -19.62
N TYR A 66 5.33 1.14 -19.38
CA TYR A 66 6.36 1.95 -18.74
C TYR A 66 6.60 1.56 -17.27
N ARG A 67 5.53 1.25 -16.51
CA ARG A 67 5.64 0.96 -15.07
C ARG A 67 5.90 -0.51 -14.76
N TYR A 68 5.34 -1.40 -15.56
CA TYR A 68 5.25 -2.82 -15.24
C TYR A 68 5.79 -3.74 -16.35
N GLY A 69 6.16 -3.18 -17.51
CA GLY A 69 6.63 -3.98 -18.65
C GLY A 69 5.55 -4.84 -19.31
N ILE A 70 4.27 -4.60 -19.03
CA ILE A 70 3.15 -5.37 -19.57
C ILE A 70 2.27 -4.52 -20.49
N THR A 71 1.59 -5.17 -21.44
CA THR A 71 0.59 -4.54 -22.30
C THR A 71 -0.81 -4.58 -21.70
N GLU A 72 -1.76 -3.85 -22.29
CA GLU A 72 -3.19 -4.03 -21.97
C GLU A 72 -3.66 -5.47 -22.22
N ASP A 73 -3.20 -6.11 -23.30
CA ASP A 73 -3.57 -7.50 -23.58
C ASP A 73 -3.01 -8.47 -22.52
N ASP A 74 -1.81 -8.21 -22.00
CA ASP A 74 -1.25 -8.97 -20.86
C ASP A 74 -2.12 -8.79 -19.62
N PHE A 75 -2.54 -7.55 -19.32
CA PHE A 75 -3.43 -7.24 -18.22
C PHE A 75 -4.76 -8.00 -18.35
N GLU A 76 -5.38 -7.96 -19.53
CA GLU A 76 -6.63 -8.67 -19.82
C GLU A 76 -6.46 -10.19 -19.70
N ARG A 77 -5.36 -10.74 -20.20
CA ARG A 77 -5.05 -12.18 -20.05
C ARG A 77 -4.90 -12.59 -18.58
N MET A 78 -4.20 -11.81 -17.76
CA MET A 78 -4.07 -12.08 -16.33
C MET A 78 -5.43 -12.00 -15.63
N LEU A 79 -6.20 -10.96 -15.91
CA LEU A 79 -7.55 -10.79 -15.34
C LEU A 79 -8.48 -11.95 -15.75
N ALA A 80 -8.42 -12.39 -17.02
CA ALA A 80 -9.18 -13.53 -17.51
C ALA A 80 -8.79 -14.85 -16.84
N ARG A 81 -7.48 -15.09 -16.62
CA ARG A 81 -7.00 -16.25 -15.84
C ARG A 81 -7.51 -16.23 -14.40
N GLN A 82 -7.69 -15.03 -13.84
CA GLN A 82 -8.34 -14.83 -12.55
C GLN A 82 -9.88 -14.90 -12.62
N GLY A 83 -10.48 -15.23 -13.76
CA GLY A 83 -11.94 -15.27 -13.92
C GLY A 83 -12.61 -13.89 -13.83
N GLY A 84 -11.88 -12.81 -14.14
CA GLY A 84 -12.38 -11.44 -14.07
C GLY A 84 -12.31 -10.79 -12.68
N LEU A 85 -11.80 -11.49 -11.67
CA LEU A 85 -11.88 -11.08 -10.27
C LEU A 85 -10.50 -10.76 -9.67
N CYS A 86 -10.47 -9.97 -8.61
CA CYS A 86 -9.29 -9.68 -7.81
C CYS A 86 -8.59 -10.97 -7.35
N ALA A 87 -7.27 -11.05 -7.51
CA ALA A 87 -6.50 -12.25 -7.14
C ALA A 87 -6.62 -12.60 -5.64
N ILE A 88 -6.69 -11.59 -4.76
CA ILE A 88 -6.78 -11.78 -3.30
C ILE A 88 -8.21 -12.04 -2.85
N CYS A 89 -9.12 -11.08 -2.98
CA CYS A 89 -10.46 -11.25 -2.38
C CYS A 89 -11.42 -12.10 -3.21
N ARG A 90 -11.16 -12.34 -4.49
CA ARG A 90 -12.00 -13.13 -5.40
C ARG A 90 -13.50 -12.71 -5.44
N ALA A 91 -13.81 -11.49 -5.00
CA ALA A 91 -15.20 -11.06 -4.79
C ALA A 91 -15.64 -9.90 -5.69
N VAL A 92 -14.68 -9.10 -6.18
CA VAL A 92 -14.94 -7.95 -7.05
C VAL A 92 -13.92 -7.94 -8.20
N PRO A 93 -14.21 -7.24 -9.31
CA PRO A 93 -13.28 -7.17 -10.43
C PRO A 93 -11.89 -6.64 -10.04
N GLY A 94 -10.86 -7.22 -10.65
CA GLY A 94 -9.51 -6.68 -10.59
C GLY A 94 -9.38 -5.47 -11.52
N THR A 95 -8.81 -4.38 -11.02
CA THR A 95 -8.71 -3.11 -11.76
C THR A 95 -7.29 -2.54 -11.80
N PHE A 96 -6.38 -3.02 -10.94
CA PHE A 96 -5.01 -2.54 -10.82
C PHE A 96 -4.03 -3.68 -10.98
N ALA A 97 -2.95 -3.45 -11.73
CA ALA A 97 -1.84 -4.39 -11.79
C ALA A 97 -1.02 -4.25 -10.50
N ASP A 98 -0.77 -5.36 -9.86
CA ASP A 98 0.04 -5.45 -8.65
C ASP A 98 1.38 -6.13 -8.96
N HIS A 99 2.43 -5.70 -8.27
CA HIS A 99 3.80 -6.12 -8.54
C HIS A 99 4.58 -6.18 -7.23
N SER A 100 5.57 -7.07 -7.19
CA SER A 100 6.52 -7.12 -6.08
C SER A 100 7.38 -5.86 -6.08
N HIS A 101 7.41 -5.14 -4.95
CA HIS A 101 8.32 -4.01 -4.78
C HIS A 101 9.78 -4.42 -4.63
N GLN A 102 10.06 -5.71 -4.42
CA GLN A 102 11.42 -6.24 -4.34
C GLN A 102 11.98 -6.58 -5.72
N THR A 103 11.19 -7.28 -6.55
CA THR A 103 11.66 -7.80 -7.86
C THR A 103 11.15 -7.01 -9.05
N GLY A 104 10.13 -6.15 -8.87
CA GLY A 104 9.42 -5.47 -9.94
C GLY A 104 8.50 -6.38 -10.77
N GLN A 105 8.45 -7.68 -10.47
CA GLN A 105 7.64 -8.63 -11.22
C GLN A 105 6.15 -8.44 -10.92
N VAL A 106 5.34 -8.43 -11.98
CA VAL A 106 3.87 -8.38 -11.87
C VAL A 106 3.36 -9.70 -11.31
N ARG A 107 2.60 -9.62 -10.22
CA ARG A 107 2.05 -10.78 -9.52
C ARG A 107 0.65 -11.13 -10.04
N GLY A 108 -0.20 -10.12 -10.23
CA GLY A 108 -1.58 -10.30 -10.66
C GLY A 108 -2.37 -9.00 -10.73
N VAL A 109 -3.69 -9.14 -10.85
CA VAL A 109 -4.61 -8.01 -10.91
C VAL A 109 -5.47 -7.94 -9.65
N LEU A 110 -5.40 -6.83 -8.94
CA LEU A 110 -6.11 -6.60 -7.68
C LEU A 110 -7.20 -5.55 -7.82
N CYS A 111 -8.18 -5.60 -6.93
CA CYS A 111 -9.10 -4.48 -6.74
C CYS A 111 -8.42 -3.36 -5.94
N PHE A 112 -9.01 -2.15 -5.97
CA PHE A 112 -8.49 -0.99 -5.25
C PHE A 112 -8.18 -1.30 -3.78
N ASN A 113 -9.12 -1.91 -3.07
CA ASN A 113 -8.98 -2.13 -1.63
C ASN A 113 -7.85 -3.11 -1.32
N CYS A 114 -7.82 -4.29 -1.96
CA CYS A 114 -6.77 -5.28 -1.70
C CYS A 114 -5.38 -4.72 -2.05
N ASN A 115 -5.25 -3.95 -3.13
CA ASN A 115 -3.98 -3.32 -3.51
C ASN A 115 -3.52 -2.29 -2.46
N ASN A 116 -4.43 -1.46 -1.95
CA ASN A 116 -4.09 -0.51 -0.87
C ASN A 116 -3.84 -1.22 0.47
N GLY A 117 -4.58 -2.28 0.77
CA GLY A 117 -4.39 -3.11 1.96
C GLY A 117 -2.97 -3.66 2.01
N LEU A 118 -2.48 -4.27 0.92
CA LEU A 118 -1.08 -4.70 0.80
C LEU A 118 -0.12 -3.53 1.02
N GLY A 119 -0.37 -2.38 0.40
CA GLY A 119 0.44 -1.18 0.56
C GLY A 119 0.52 -0.67 2.02
N HIS A 120 -0.57 -0.79 2.80
CA HIS A 120 -0.58 -0.41 4.23
C HIS A 120 0.29 -1.33 5.09
N PHE A 121 0.39 -2.60 4.74
CA PHE A 121 1.30 -3.56 5.39
C PHE A 121 2.68 -3.62 4.73
N GLY A 122 2.89 -2.88 3.63
CA GLY A 122 4.16 -2.80 2.93
C GLY A 122 4.65 -4.15 2.41
N ASP A 123 3.74 -5.02 1.96
CA ASP A 123 4.03 -6.39 1.51
C ASP A 123 4.79 -7.22 2.56
N ASN A 124 4.68 -6.88 3.84
CA ASN A 124 5.36 -7.57 4.92
C ASN A 124 4.55 -8.79 5.38
N LEU A 125 5.10 -9.98 5.16
CA LEU A 125 4.46 -11.25 5.51
C LEU A 125 4.10 -11.32 7.01
N VAL A 126 5.05 -10.99 7.89
CA VAL A 126 4.83 -11.01 9.35
C VAL A 126 3.70 -10.07 9.74
N LEU A 127 3.63 -8.86 9.18
CA LEU A 127 2.55 -7.92 9.52
C LEU A 127 1.18 -8.37 8.99
N LEU A 128 1.14 -9.02 7.82
CA LEU A 128 -0.10 -9.59 7.28
C LEU A 128 -0.59 -10.76 8.16
N GLU A 129 0.32 -11.63 8.59
CA GLU A 129 0.01 -12.71 9.53
C GLU A 129 -0.50 -12.18 10.87
N LEU A 130 0.21 -11.23 11.49
CA LEU A 130 -0.24 -10.58 12.73
C LEU A 130 -1.60 -9.92 12.60
N ALA A 131 -1.89 -9.29 11.44
CA ALA A 131 -3.19 -8.71 11.18
C ALA A 131 -4.31 -9.75 11.03
N ALA A 132 -4.01 -10.91 10.44
CA ALA A 132 -4.97 -12.00 10.31
C ALA A 132 -5.28 -12.64 11.67
N LEU A 133 -4.24 -12.95 12.46
CA LEU A 133 -4.36 -13.44 13.83
C LEU A 133 -5.19 -12.48 14.70
N TYR A 134 -4.88 -11.17 14.61
CA TYR A 134 -5.63 -10.13 15.30
C TYR A 134 -7.13 -10.16 14.98
N LEU A 135 -7.49 -10.36 13.71
CA LEU A 135 -8.89 -10.43 13.29
C LEU A 135 -9.60 -11.70 13.78
N ASP A 136 -8.86 -12.81 13.88
CA ASP A 136 -9.31 -14.07 14.47
C ASP A 136 -9.41 -14.01 16.01
N GLY A 137 -8.92 -12.93 16.63
CA GLY A 137 -9.00 -12.69 18.07
C GLY A 137 -7.75 -13.16 18.82
N GLU A 138 -6.69 -13.51 18.10
CA GLU A 138 -5.39 -13.86 18.66
C GLU A 138 -4.43 -12.67 18.63
N ILE A 139 -3.64 -12.49 19.68
CA ILE A 139 -2.62 -11.44 19.75
C ILE A 139 -1.31 -12.06 20.18
N LEU A 140 -0.29 -11.83 19.35
CA LEU A 140 1.09 -12.08 19.72
C LEU A 140 1.64 -10.84 20.42
N TRP A 141 1.95 -11.00 21.71
CA TRP A 141 2.56 -9.97 22.54
C TRP A 141 4.03 -9.77 22.13
N PRO A 142 4.61 -8.58 22.35
CA PRO A 142 5.91 -8.22 21.79
C PRO A 142 7.06 -9.13 22.26
N GLU A 143 6.88 -9.87 23.35
CA GLU A 143 7.80 -10.93 23.79
C GLU A 143 7.93 -12.09 22.79
N PHE A 144 7.01 -12.21 21.82
CA PHE A 144 6.94 -13.26 20.78
C PHE A 144 7.17 -12.74 19.36
N VAL A 145 7.39 -11.44 19.15
CA VAL A 145 7.41 -10.84 17.81
C VAL A 145 8.78 -10.24 17.49
N ILE A 146 9.48 -10.84 16.52
CA ILE A 146 10.70 -10.26 15.93
C ILE A 146 10.28 -9.38 14.73
N LEU A 147 10.30 -8.06 14.90
CA LEU A 147 10.08 -7.12 13.81
C LEU A 147 11.40 -6.81 13.08
N PRO A 148 11.40 -6.56 11.75
CA PRO A 148 12.58 -6.05 11.05
C PRO A 148 13.05 -4.72 11.65
N GLU A 149 14.36 -4.45 11.55
CA GLU A 149 15.04 -3.33 12.22
C GLU A 149 14.24 -2.02 12.14
N ARG A 150 14.01 -1.43 13.32
CA ARG A 150 13.22 -0.20 13.50
C ARG A 150 13.69 0.89 12.54
N ARG A 151 12.75 1.52 11.82
CA ARG A 151 13.03 2.86 11.26
C ARG A 151 13.32 3.78 12.45
N GLY A 152 14.44 4.49 12.39
CA GLY A 152 15.00 5.25 13.51
C GLY A 152 13.94 6.01 14.33
N ALA A 153 14.11 5.96 15.64
CA ALA A 153 13.21 6.56 16.62
C ALA A 153 13.12 8.08 16.44
N GLU A 154 12.12 8.56 15.69
CA GLU A 154 11.62 9.90 15.88
C GLU A 154 10.74 9.91 17.14
N VAL A 155 10.95 10.91 17.98
CA VAL A 155 10.14 11.16 19.18
C VAL A 155 8.71 11.37 18.72
N VAL A 156 7.86 10.38 18.97
CA VAL A 156 6.46 10.48 18.62
C VAL A 156 5.83 11.55 19.50
N ALA A 157 5.28 12.57 18.85
CA ALA A 157 4.48 13.60 19.49
C ALA A 157 3.37 12.95 20.36
N PRO A 158 3.05 13.53 21.53
CA PRO A 158 1.97 13.03 22.38
C PRO A 158 0.68 12.92 21.56
N THR A 159 0.17 11.70 21.49
CA THR A 159 -1.00 11.30 20.70
C THR A 159 -2.17 12.25 20.93
N ARG A 160 -2.86 12.64 19.84
CA ARG A 160 -4.17 13.30 19.86
C ARG A 160 -5.25 12.34 20.40
N ALA A 161 -5.15 11.99 21.68
CA ALA A 161 -6.05 11.11 22.39
C ALA A 161 -7.50 11.66 22.55
N TYR A 162 -7.79 12.80 21.93
CA TYR A 162 -9.08 13.49 21.92
C TYR A 162 -10.11 12.88 20.95
N HIS A 163 -9.68 12.20 19.86
CA HIS A 163 -10.60 11.68 18.84
C HIS A 163 -11.17 10.27 19.13
N LEU A 164 -10.68 9.61 20.18
CA LEU A 164 -11.02 8.21 20.51
C LEU A 164 -12.35 8.06 21.30
N SER A 165 -12.88 9.15 21.88
CA SER A 165 -14.01 9.10 22.84
C SER A 165 -15.40 9.20 22.20
N GLN A 166 -15.53 9.74 20.98
CA GLN A 166 -16.81 10.26 20.50
C GLN A 166 -17.79 9.19 19.95
N ARG A 167 -17.33 7.96 19.63
CA ARG A 167 -18.18 6.95 18.95
C ARG A 167 -18.57 5.73 19.79
N TYR A 168 -17.76 5.35 20.78
CA TYR A 168 -17.91 4.05 21.48
C TYR A 168 -18.22 4.13 22.98
N ARG A 169 -18.59 5.32 23.50
CA ARG A 169 -18.90 5.54 24.93
C ARG A 169 -17.77 5.13 25.90
N LEU A 170 -16.53 5.04 25.43
CA LEU A 170 -15.36 4.86 26.28
C LEU A 170 -14.94 6.20 26.86
N ARG A 171 -14.61 6.23 28.15
CA ARG A 171 -13.98 7.41 28.74
C ARG A 171 -12.53 7.46 28.27
N HIS A 172 -12.00 8.67 28.18
CA HIS A 172 -10.61 8.91 27.80
C HIS A 172 -9.63 8.10 28.67
N GLU A 173 -9.89 8.00 29.98
CA GLU A 173 -9.13 7.20 30.94
C GLU A 173 -9.07 5.71 30.56
N ASP A 174 -10.15 5.15 30.01
CA ASP A 174 -10.23 3.73 29.66
C ASP A 174 -9.37 3.44 28.42
N VAL A 175 -9.32 4.40 27.49
CA VAL A 175 -8.45 4.35 26.30
C VAL A 175 -6.98 4.50 26.69
N GLU A 176 -6.65 5.41 27.60
CA GLU A 176 -5.27 5.57 28.10
C GLU A 176 -4.76 4.30 28.78
N ARG A 177 -5.61 3.64 29.60
CA ARG A 177 -5.28 2.34 30.22
C ARG A 177 -5.00 1.25 29.19
N MET A 178 -5.80 1.18 28.13
CA MET A 178 -5.58 0.23 27.04
C MET A 178 -4.25 0.48 26.32
N VAL A 179 -3.98 1.73 25.96
CA VAL A 179 -2.73 2.10 25.28
C VAL A 179 -1.51 1.82 26.18
N ALA A 180 -1.61 2.10 27.48
CA ALA A 180 -0.57 1.78 28.46
C ALA A 180 -0.33 0.26 28.58
N ALA A 181 -1.39 -0.55 28.59
CA ALA A 181 -1.30 -2.01 28.59
C ALA A 181 -0.65 -2.56 27.29
N GLN A 182 -0.72 -1.81 26.19
CA GLN A 182 -0.01 -2.10 24.94
C GLN A 182 1.36 -1.42 24.86
N HIS A 183 1.95 -1.04 26.00
CA HIS A 183 3.26 -0.37 26.05
C HIS A 183 3.36 0.91 25.18
N GLY A 184 2.24 1.59 24.95
CA GLY A 184 2.16 2.79 24.13
C GLY A 184 2.19 2.54 22.62
N LEU A 185 2.05 1.29 22.17
CA LEU A 185 2.22 0.89 20.78
C LEU A 185 0.96 0.22 20.20
N CYS A 186 0.89 0.19 18.88
CA CYS A 186 -0.11 -0.55 18.11
C CYS A 186 0.02 -2.04 18.40
N VAL A 187 -1.08 -2.70 18.78
CA VAL A 187 -1.06 -4.12 19.15
C VAL A 187 -0.78 -5.06 17.98
N VAL A 188 -0.96 -4.60 16.74
CA VAL A 188 -0.71 -5.43 15.54
C VAL A 188 0.74 -5.33 15.11
N CYS A 189 1.29 -4.13 14.99
CA CYS A 189 2.63 -3.95 14.44
C CYS A 189 3.72 -3.73 15.48
N TRP A 190 3.39 -3.47 16.75
CA TRP A 190 4.31 -3.20 17.86
C TRP A 190 5.45 -2.20 17.55
N ASP A 191 5.21 -1.30 16.58
CA ASP A 191 6.22 -0.38 16.04
C ASP A 191 5.80 1.09 16.17
N ARG A 192 4.51 1.37 16.00
CA ARG A 192 3.96 2.73 15.93
C ARG A 192 2.97 2.99 17.05
N PRO A 193 2.83 4.24 17.51
CA PRO A 193 1.81 4.57 18.48
C PRO A 193 0.42 4.44 17.87
N PRO A 194 -0.57 4.06 18.68
CA PRO A 194 -1.93 3.94 18.22
C PRO A 194 -2.59 5.32 18.04
N GLU A 195 -3.48 5.39 17.07
CA GLU A 195 -4.30 6.57 16.74
C GLU A 195 -5.81 6.24 16.78
N HIS A 196 -6.15 4.95 16.77
CA HIS A 196 -7.52 4.44 16.65
C HIS A 196 -7.75 3.37 17.71
N VAL A 197 -8.98 3.30 18.23
CA VAL A 197 -9.46 2.16 19.00
C VAL A 197 -10.29 1.32 18.04
N ASP A 198 -9.83 0.11 17.80
CA ASP A 198 -10.48 -0.84 16.90
C ASP A 198 -11.65 -1.54 17.59
N HIS A 199 -12.57 -2.05 16.78
CA HIS A 199 -13.73 -2.78 17.25
C HIS A 199 -14.11 -3.87 16.25
N CYS A 200 -14.69 -4.96 16.76
CA CYS A 200 -15.16 -6.02 15.90
C CYS A 200 -16.41 -5.55 15.14
N HIS A 201 -16.36 -5.51 13.81
CA HIS A 201 -17.52 -5.16 12.99
C HIS A 201 -18.66 -6.20 13.01
N ARG A 202 -18.45 -7.37 13.64
CA ARG A 202 -19.49 -8.39 13.85
C ARG A 202 -20.24 -8.23 15.19
N THR A 203 -19.49 -8.05 16.27
CA THR A 203 -20.05 -8.01 17.64
C THR A 203 -20.23 -6.59 18.18
N GLY A 204 -19.46 -5.63 17.63
CA GLY A 204 -19.36 -4.27 18.15
C GLY A 204 -18.40 -4.12 19.32
N ASP A 205 -17.79 -5.21 19.79
CA ASP A 205 -16.89 -5.19 20.95
C ASP A 205 -15.61 -4.45 20.62
N VAL A 206 -15.20 -3.59 21.55
CA VAL A 206 -13.92 -2.91 21.50
C VAL A 206 -12.82 -3.95 21.60
N ARG A 207 -11.86 -3.87 20.68
CA ARG A 207 -10.69 -4.73 20.66
C ARG A 207 -9.54 -4.00 21.33
N TYR A 208 -8.70 -3.34 20.53
CA TYR A 208 -7.41 -2.82 20.95
C TYR A 208 -7.08 -1.52 20.22
N ALA A 209 -6.03 -0.83 20.65
CA ALA A 209 -5.57 0.38 20.01
C ALA A 209 -4.61 0.07 18.84
N LEU A 210 -4.89 0.64 17.67
CA LEU A 210 -4.15 0.43 16.43
C LEU A 210 -3.57 1.73 15.88
N CYS A 211 -2.43 1.65 15.21
CA CYS A 211 -1.93 2.75 14.38
C CYS A 211 -2.80 2.90 13.12
N LEU A 212 -2.81 4.10 12.52
CA LEU A 212 -3.60 4.38 11.32
C LEU A 212 -3.35 3.40 10.16
N PRO A 213 -2.09 3.02 9.81
CA PRO A 213 -1.82 2.03 8.77
C PRO A 213 -2.46 0.67 9.03
N CYS A 214 -2.28 0.09 10.24
CA CYS A 214 -2.85 -1.22 10.57
C CYS A 214 -4.38 -1.19 10.54
N ASN A 215 -4.98 -0.19 11.18
CA ASN A 215 -6.44 -0.03 11.19
C ASN A 215 -7.01 0.10 9.76
N THR A 216 -6.39 0.95 8.94
CA THR A 216 -6.84 1.17 7.56
C THR A 216 -6.60 -0.07 6.70
N GLY A 217 -5.43 -0.73 6.83
CA GLY A 217 -5.10 -1.94 6.08
C GLY A 217 -6.08 -3.08 6.36
N ILE A 218 -6.40 -3.32 7.62
CA ILE A 218 -7.43 -4.28 8.05
C ILE A 218 -8.80 -3.94 7.44
N GLY A 219 -9.20 -2.66 7.51
CA GLY A 219 -10.46 -2.20 6.93
C GLY A 219 -10.49 -2.35 5.39
N GLN A 220 -9.37 -2.17 4.69
CA GLN A 220 -9.28 -2.44 3.24
C GLN A 220 -9.48 -3.92 2.92
N PHE A 221 -9.06 -4.82 3.81
CA PHE A 221 -9.37 -6.25 3.73
C PHE A 221 -10.77 -6.60 4.28
N ARG A 222 -11.60 -5.59 4.56
CA ARG A 222 -12.99 -5.71 5.03
C ARG A 222 -13.11 -6.43 6.37
N ASP A 223 -12.07 -6.30 7.20
CA ASP A 223 -12.03 -6.90 8.54
C ASP A 223 -12.23 -8.43 8.51
N ASP A 224 -11.89 -9.06 7.38
CA ASP A 224 -12.04 -10.49 7.14
C ASP A 224 -10.66 -11.17 7.19
N PRO A 225 -10.40 -12.02 8.20
CA PRO A 225 -9.11 -12.70 8.37
C PRO A 225 -8.75 -13.53 7.14
N TRP A 226 -9.72 -14.14 6.45
CA TRP A 226 -9.46 -14.95 5.26
C TRP A 226 -9.01 -14.13 4.06
N VAL A 227 -9.42 -12.86 3.97
CA VAL A 227 -8.89 -11.96 2.94
C VAL A 227 -7.44 -11.63 3.22
N VAL A 228 -7.07 -11.43 4.49
CA VAL A 228 -5.68 -11.17 4.91
C VAL A 228 -4.81 -12.40 4.70
N TRP A 229 -5.26 -13.60 5.09
CA TRP A 229 -4.55 -14.86 4.82
C TRP A 229 -4.32 -15.10 3.32
N ARG A 230 -5.31 -14.79 2.47
CA ARG A 230 -5.12 -14.83 1.01
C ARG A 230 -4.13 -13.77 0.51
N ALA A 231 -4.09 -12.60 1.16
CA ALA A 231 -3.11 -11.57 0.84
C ALA A 231 -1.68 -12.00 1.20
N LEU A 232 -1.51 -12.66 2.35
CA LEU A 232 -0.26 -13.29 2.78
C LEU A 232 0.20 -14.31 1.73
N ALA A 233 -0.62 -15.31 1.44
CA ALA A 233 -0.29 -16.36 0.45
C ALA A 233 0.00 -15.78 -0.94
N TYR A 234 -0.70 -14.71 -1.32
CA TYR A 234 -0.47 -14.02 -2.59
C TYR A 234 0.89 -13.31 -2.66
N VAL A 235 1.37 -12.73 -1.56
CA VAL A 235 2.72 -12.12 -1.50
C VAL A 235 3.79 -13.21 -1.42
N GLU A 236 3.58 -14.22 -0.57
CA GLU A 236 4.50 -15.33 -0.32
C GLU A 236 4.81 -16.13 -1.58
N ALA A 237 3.80 -16.40 -2.43
CA ALA A 237 3.96 -17.15 -3.69
C ALA A 237 4.93 -16.50 -4.71
N THR A 238 5.48 -15.32 -4.40
CA THR A 238 6.40 -14.57 -5.27
C THR A 238 7.76 -14.30 -4.64
N VAL A 239 7.97 -14.81 -3.43
CA VAL A 239 9.25 -14.85 -2.75
C VAL A 239 10.02 -16.05 -3.31
N GLU A 240 11.19 -15.83 -3.91
CA GLU A 240 12.08 -16.95 -4.29
C GLU A 240 12.42 -17.76 -3.03
N GLU A 241 12.44 -19.09 -3.13
CA GLU A 241 12.72 -20.02 -2.03
C GLU A 241 13.88 -19.51 -1.16
N PHE A 242 13.58 -19.04 0.05
CA PHE A 242 14.59 -18.90 1.08
C PHE A 242 15.09 -20.30 1.41
N GLU A 243 16.41 -20.46 1.60
CA GLU A 243 17.00 -21.69 2.14
C GLU A 243 16.19 -22.14 3.36
N GLU A 244 15.62 -23.35 3.30
CA GLU A 244 14.98 -23.98 4.44
C GLU A 244 15.97 -23.98 5.60
N VAL A 245 15.67 -23.20 6.65
CA VAL A 245 16.38 -23.34 7.91
C VAL A 245 15.85 -24.62 8.55
N GLU A 246 16.60 -25.71 8.42
CA GLU A 246 16.31 -26.95 9.14
C GLU A 246 16.43 -26.69 10.65
N VAL A 247 15.28 -26.65 11.33
CA VAL A 247 15.19 -26.62 12.80
C VAL A 247 14.88 -28.03 13.27
N SER A 248 15.61 -28.54 14.28
CA SER A 248 15.36 -29.89 14.80
C SER A 248 14.00 -30.01 15.49
N GLU A 249 13.41 -31.21 15.54
CA GLU A 249 12.15 -31.45 16.27
C GLU A 249 12.23 -31.05 17.76
N GLU A 250 13.42 -31.13 18.35
CA GLU A 250 13.66 -30.75 19.75
C GLU A 250 13.65 -29.24 19.92
N GLU A 251 14.34 -28.49 19.06
CA GLU A 251 14.30 -27.02 19.07
C GLU A 251 12.88 -26.49 18.82
N LEU A 252 12.13 -27.11 17.90
CA LEU A 252 10.74 -26.73 17.65
C LEU A 252 9.85 -26.95 18.88
N ARG A 253 10.00 -28.09 19.57
CA ARG A 253 9.24 -28.38 20.81
C ARG A 253 9.61 -27.44 21.96
N GLU A 254 10.88 -27.06 22.08
CA GLU A 254 11.33 -26.10 23.08
C GLU A 254 10.76 -24.71 22.82
N LEU A 255 10.73 -24.27 21.56
CA LEU A 255 10.12 -23.00 21.16
C LEU A 255 8.61 -22.97 21.48
N ILE A 256 7.87 -24.03 21.12
CA ILE A 256 6.44 -24.15 21.42
C ILE A 256 6.19 -24.12 22.93
N ARG A 257 6.99 -24.85 23.72
CA ARG A 257 6.83 -24.89 25.18
C ARG A 257 7.12 -23.53 25.82
N ALA A 258 8.16 -22.83 25.35
CA ALA A 258 8.49 -21.49 25.83
C ALA A 258 7.35 -20.50 25.53
N GLU A 259 6.74 -20.60 24.35
CA GLU A 259 5.57 -19.81 23.97
C GLU A 259 4.36 -20.08 24.88
N GLU A 260 4.05 -21.35 25.16
CA GLU A 260 2.93 -21.73 26.04
C GLU A 260 3.11 -21.21 27.48
N GLU A 261 4.33 -21.32 28.04
CA GLU A 261 4.62 -20.84 29.39
C GLU A 261 4.47 -19.34 29.51
N LEU A 262 4.99 -18.59 28.56
CA LEU A 262 4.89 -17.14 28.57
C LEU A 262 3.45 -16.66 28.32
N ARG A 263 2.71 -17.34 27.43
CA ARG A 263 1.28 -17.06 27.21
C ARG A 263 0.47 -17.28 28.49
N SER A 264 0.76 -18.35 29.23
CA SER A 264 0.15 -18.63 30.53
C SER A 264 0.48 -17.58 31.59
N ASP A 265 1.75 -17.15 31.68
CA ASP A 265 2.18 -16.11 32.60
C ASP A 265 1.50 -14.75 32.30
N PHE A 266 1.38 -14.39 31.02
CA PHE A 266 0.64 -13.19 30.61
C PHE A 266 -0.82 -13.21 31.07
N TYR A 267 -1.56 -14.30 30.78
CA TYR A 267 -2.97 -14.41 31.19
C TYR A 267 -3.16 -14.44 32.72
N SER A 268 -2.14 -14.86 33.48
CA SER A 268 -2.18 -14.77 34.94
C SER A 268 -2.08 -13.33 35.47
N ARG A 269 -1.50 -12.42 34.69
CA ARG A 269 -1.26 -11.00 35.04
C ARG A 269 -2.34 -10.05 34.55
N VAL A 270 -3.15 -10.47 33.56
CA VAL A 270 -4.25 -9.67 33.04
C VAL A 270 -5.57 -10.10 33.68
N THR A 271 -6.11 -9.24 34.54
CA THR A 271 -7.46 -9.43 35.10
C THR A 271 -8.50 -9.27 33.99
N ARG A 272 -9.42 -10.23 33.85
CA ARG A 272 -10.62 -10.06 33.01
C ARG A 272 -11.38 -8.83 33.48
N VAL A 273 -11.45 -7.81 32.63
CA VAL A 273 -12.37 -6.70 32.80
C VAL A 273 -13.74 -7.24 32.38
N GLY A 274 -14.60 -7.47 33.37
CA GLY A 274 -16.00 -7.85 33.16
C GLY A 274 -16.85 -6.66 32.73
#